data_AF-A0A1I4SKX5-F1
#
_entry.id   AF-A0A1I4SKX5-F1
#
_cell.length_a   1.000
_cell.length_b   1.000
_cell.length_c   1.000
_cell.angle_alpha   90.00
_cell.angle_beta   90.00
_cell.angle_gamma   90.00
#
_symmetry.space_group_name_H-M   'P 1'
#
loop_
_entity.id
_entity.type
_entity.pdbx_description
1 polymer ?
#
loop_
_entity_poly.entity_id
_entity_poly.type
_entity_poly.pdbx_seq_one_letter_code
_entity_poly.pdbx_strand_id
1 'polypeptide(L)' 'MCVVKSFADDATAVAVAVANDTDNGLACGIITENATHGPSVARRIRTGIVHVNDQWAHYPF' A
#
# COMPACT_ATOMS: atom_id res chain seq x y z
N MET A 1 -17.76 -4.72 -2.39
CA MET A 1 -17.79 -3.44 -1.65
C MET A 1 -16.38 -2.89 -1.59
N CYS A 2 -16.18 -1.59 -1.79
CA CYS A 2 -14.88 -0.92 -1.72
C CYS A 2 -15.00 0.31 -0.80
N VAL A 3 -13.97 0.59 0.00
CA VAL A 3 -13.90 1.75 0.90
C VAL A 3 -12.69 2.59 0.51
N VAL A 4 -12.87 3.91 0.40
CA VAL A 4 -11.81 4.86 0.06
C VAL A 4 -11.64 5.87 1.19
N LYS A 5 -10.39 6.13 1.58
CA LYS A 5 -10.02 7.13 2.57
C LYS A 5 -8.84 7.94 2.04
N SER A 6 -8.99 9.26 1.98
CA SER A 6 -7.94 10.18 1.58
C SER A 6 -7.20 10.75 2.80
N PHE A 7 -5.96 11.17 2.56
CA PHE A 7 -5.10 11.84 3.53
C PHE A 7 -4.39 13.01 2.82
N ALA A 8 -3.84 13.96 3.57
CA ALA A 8 -2.97 15.00 3.01
C ALA A 8 -1.65 14.39 2.50
N ASP A 9 -0.97 15.08 1.57
CA ASP A 9 0.23 14.57 0.87
C ASP A 9 1.35 14.11 1.82
N ASP A 10 1.60 14.82 2.92
CA ASP A 10 2.65 14.48 3.90
C ASP A 10 2.21 13.45 4.96
N ALA A 11 0.99 12.92 4.87
CA ALA A 11 0.40 12.07 5.90
C ALA A 11 0.63 10.56 5.70
N THR A 12 1.69 10.15 4.99
CA THR A 12 2.06 8.74 4.78
C THR A 12 2.11 7.94 6.09
N ALA A 13 2.57 8.54 7.19
CA ALA A 13 2.60 7.88 8.49
C ALA A 13 1.19 7.53 9.01
N VAL A 14 0.21 8.40 8.77
CA VAL A 14 -1.20 8.17 9.13
C VAL A 14 -1.79 7.06 8.26
N ALA A 15 -1.50 7.07 6.96
CA ALA A 15 -1.95 6.02 6.05
C ALA A 15 -1.42 4.64 6.46
N VAL A 16 -0.14 4.54 6.82
CA VAL A 16 0.46 3.29 7.36
C VAL A 16 -0.22 2.85 8.66
N ALA A 17 -0.48 3.79 9.58
CA ALA A 17 -1.14 3.47 10.84
C ALA A 17 -2.54 2.88 10.60
N VAL A 18 -3.32 3.49 9.71
CA VAL A 18 -4.66 3.00 9.34
C VAL A 18 -4.58 1.64 8.63
N ALA A 19 -3.64 1.44 7.71
CA ALA A 19 -3.48 0.16 7.01
C ALA A 19 -3.13 -0.98 7.97
N ASN A 20 -2.41 -0.67 9.05
CA ASN A 20 -2.04 -1.63 10.08
C ASN A 20 -3.11 -1.79 11.16
N ASP A 21 -4.11 -0.91 11.25
CA ASP A 21 -5.17 -0.92 12.28
C ASP A 21 -6.29 -1.92 11.93
N THR A 22 -5.89 -3.16 11.70
CA THR A 22 -6.78 -4.28 11.40
C THR A 22 -6.10 -5.59 11.77
N ASP A 23 -6.89 -6.60 12.14
CA ASP A 23 -6.39 -7.97 12.34
C ASP A 23 -6.12 -8.70 11.00
N ASN A 24 -6.44 -8.07 9.87
CA ASN A 24 -6.13 -8.57 8.54
C ASN A 24 -4.64 -8.37 8.18
N GLY A 25 -4.16 -9.09 7.16
CA GLY A 25 -2.75 -8.98 6.76
C GLY A 25 -2.35 -9.70 5.47
N LEU A 26 -3.28 -9.97 4.54
CA LEU A 26 -2.97 -10.79 3.37
C LEU A 26 -2.04 -10.07 2.36
N ALA A 27 -2.51 -8.96 1.79
CA ALA A 27 -1.82 -8.24 0.73
C ALA A 27 -2.02 -6.72 0.85
N CYS A 28 -1.02 -5.96 0.39
CA CYS A 28 -1.09 -4.50 0.25
C CYS A 28 -0.47 -4.08 -1.09
N GLY A 29 -1.02 -3.03 -1.72
CA GLY A 29 -0.46 -2.41 -2.91
C GLY A 29 -0.05 -0.97 -2.61
N ILE A 30 1.13 -0.58 -3.07
CA ILE A 30 1.65 0.79 -2.99
C ILE A 30 1.94 1.27 -4.41
N ILE A 31 1.29 2.36 -4.81
CA ILE A 31 1.50 3.01 -6.10
C ILE A 31 2.14 4.37 -5.85
N THR A 32 3.31 4.60 -6.42
CA THR A 32 4.04 5.86 -6.29
C THR A 32 5.06 6.01 -7.41
N GLU A 33 5.21 7.22 -7.95
CA GLU A 33 6.26 7.52 -8.93
C GLU A 33 7.67 7.57 -8.31
N ASN A 34 7.77 7.72 -6.99
CA ASN A 34 9.05 7.79 -6.29
C ASN A 34 9.57 6.38 -5.98
N ALA A 35 10.62 5.99 -6.68
CA ALA A 35 11.26 4.68 -6.58
C ALA A 35 11.75 4.31 -5.16
N THR A 36 12.05 5.30 -4.31
CA THR A 36 12.49 5.07 -2.92
C THR A 36 11.33 5.06 -1.93
N HIS A 37 10.26 5.80 -2.23
CA HIS A 37 9.11 5.95 -1.35
C HIS A 37 8.39 4.61 -1.17
N GLY A 38 8.11 3.90 -2.26
CA GLY A 38 7.39 2.62 -2.24
C GLY A 38 8.02 1.59 -1.28
N PRO A 39 9.31 1.24 -1.44
CA PRO A 39 10.00 0.33 -0.52
C PRO A 39 10.07 0.83 0.93
N SER A 40 10.19 2.15 1.14
CA SER A 40 10.23 2.73 2.49
C SER A 40 8.90 2.56 3.23
N VAL A 41 7.78 2.69 2.51
CA VAL A 41 6.44 2.49 3.06
C VAL A 41 6.15 1.01 3.23
N ALA A 42 6.51 0.17 2.25
CA ALA A 42 6.29 -1.28 2.28
C ALA A 42 6.87 -1.93 3.54
N ARG A 43 8.07 -1.52 3.96
CA ARG A 43 8.73 -2.02 5.19
C ARG A 43 7.96 -1.72 6.48
N ARG A 44 6.97 -0.83 6.45
CA ARG A 44 6.19 -0.41 7.62
C ARG A 44 4.79 -1.03 7.65
N ILE A 45 4.40 -1.75 6.60
CA ILE A 45 3.08 -2.40 6.49
C ILE A 45 3.14 -3.81 7.06
N ARG A 46 2.15 -4.18 7.88
CA ARG A 46 2.02 -5.49 8.53
C ARG A 46 1.18 -6.43 7.67
N THR A 47 1.72 -6.86 6.53
CA THR A 47 1.08 -7.86 5.65
C THR A 47 2.07 -8.93 5.21
N GLY A 48 1.56 -10.06 4.73
CA GLY A 48 2.37 -11.15 4.20
C GLY A 48 3.04 -10.79 2.86
N ILE A 49 2.34 -10.04 2.01
CA ILE A 49 2.87 -9.58 0.72
C ILE A 49 2.57 -8.08 0.56
N VAL A 50 3.55 -7.34 0.05
CA VAL A 50 3.37 -5.95 -0.40
C VAL A 50 3.86 -5.86 -1.85
N HIS A 51 3.01 -5.36 -2.74
CA HIS A 51 3.41 -5.03 -4.10
C HIS A 51 3.68 -3.54 -4.23
N VAL A 52 4.77 -3.20 -4.91
CA VAL A 52 5.16 -1.80 -5.17
C VAL A 52 5.20 -1.59 -6.67
N ASN A 53 4.33 -0.74 -7.20
CA ASN A 53 4.21 -0.43 -8.64
C ASN A 53 4.07 -1.66 -9.55
N ASP A 54 3.66 -2.78 -8.98
CA ASP A 54 3.40 -4.03 -9.65
C ASP A 54 2.06 -4.55 -9.14
N GLN A 55 1.23 -5.03 -10.04
CA GLN A 55 0.06 -5.82 -9.67
C GLN A 55 -0.11 -6.88 -10.74
N TRP A 56 -0.51 -8.08 -10.34
CA TRP A 56 -0.62 -9.30 -11.16
C TRP A 56 -1.59 -9.25 -12.37
N ALA A 57 -2.07 -8.08 -12.79
CA ALA A 57 -2.96 -7.97 -13.94
C ALA A 57 -2.17 -7.93 -15.27
N HIS A 58 -1.47 -9.01 -15.61
CA HIS A 58 -1.19 -9.33 -17.01
C HIS A 58 -2.41 -10.06 -17.59
N TYR A 59 -3.30 -9.33 -18.28
CA TYR A 59 -4.25 -9.95 -19.20
C TYR A 59 -3.76 -9.66 -20.64
N PRO A 60 -3.51 -10.69 -21.45
CA PRO A 60 -3.09 -10.51 -22.83
C PRO A 60 -4.33 -10.25 -23.71
N PHE A 61 -4.71 -8.99 -23.89
CA PHE A 61 -5.50 -8.51 -25.03
C PHE A 61 -5.05 -7.09 -25.40
#